data_AF-A0A9P1I7Q6-F1
#
_entry.id   AF-A0A9P1I7Q6-F1
#
_cell.length_a   1.000
_cell.length_b   1.000
_cell.length_c   1.000
_cell.angle_alpha   90.00
_cell.angle_beta   90.00
_cell.angle_gamma   90.00
#
_symmetry.space_group_name_H-M   'P 1'
#
loop_
_entity.id
_entity.type
_entity.pdbx_description
1 polymer ?
#
loop_
_entity_poly.entity_id
_entity_poly.type
_entity_poly.pdbx_seq_one_letter_code
_entity_poly.pdbx_strand_id
1 'polypeptide(L)'
;MYDAKTEDEAEDFEEDEGAGGDEEEGEPHFECDQQDKEHIHDMLANLYFNKVVLPQMEYIEDFVDFLIDAELNDLPVLKRACERYLCSELNTKKDISTCLLLDLLFNSIVFNQPVMKSMTLSELSNRTHEFVDLDGLLQQDEFVDLDKRMHNLADRNLTELIEQCINFRDQKARVRILPVRQEENPFDTQFSAKDF
;
A
#
# COMPACT_ATOMS: atom_id res chain seq x y z
N MET A 1 -62.62 20.06 -29.22
CA MET A 1 -61.93 19.43 -28.09
C MET A 1 -60.86 18.53 -28.68
N TYR A 2 -59.64 18.67 -28.17
CA TYR A 2 -58.40 18.04 -28.64
C TYR A 2 -58.27 16.59 -28.16
N ASP A 3 -57.72 15.73 -29.03
CA ASP A 3 -56.66 14.71 -28.82
C ASP A 3 -56.48 13.97 -30.17
N ALA A 4 -55.44 14.12 -31.02
CA ALA A 4 -53.97 13.99 -30.90
C ALA A 4 -53.56 12.61 -30.34
N LYS A 5 -52.72 11.74 -30.93
CA LYS A 5 -51.87 11.59 -32.15
C LYS A 5 -51.48 10.08 -32.17
N THR A 6 -51.57 9.30 -33.27
CA THR A 6 -50.48 8.89 -34.23
C THR A 6 -49.12 8.62 -33.56
N GLU A 7 -48.32 7.57 -33.80
CA GLU A 7 -48.18 6.52 -34.83
C GLU A 7 -47.12 5.49 -34.33
N ASP A 8 -47.01 4.35 -35.03
CA ASP A 8 -45.96 3.31 -35.17
C ASP A 8 -44.54 3.61 -34.60
N GLU A 9 -43.71 2.64 -34.19
CA GLU A 9 -42.97 1.70 -35.06
C GLU A 9 -42.38 0.51 -34.26
N ALA A 10 -42.21 -0.61 -34.97
CA ALA A 10 -41.61 -1.85 -34.53
C ALA A 10 -40.08 -1.85 -34.72
N GLU A 11 -39.33 -2.50 -33.83
CA GLU A 11 -38.01 -3.06 -34.12
C GLU A 11 -37.91 -4.47 -33.52
N ASP A 12 -37.72 -5.43 -34.43
CA ASP A 12 -37.34 -6.84 -34.26
C ASP A 12 -35.82 -6.96 -34.57
N PHE A 13 -35.20 -8.10 -34.25
CA PHE A 13 -33.80 -8.54 -34.48
C PHE A 13 -32.80 -8.30 -33.32
N GLU A 14 -32.04 -9.27 -32.77
CA GLU A 14 -31.76 -10.69 -33.07
C GLU A 14 -31.47 -11.48 -31.78
N GLU A 15 -31.69 -12.80 -31.84
CA GLU A 15 -31.16 -13.82 -30.93
C GLU A 15 -29.61 -13.89 -31.00
N ASP A 16 -28.94 -13.98 -29.85
CA ASP A 16 -27.62 -14.63 -29.76
C ASP A 16 -27.66 -15.64 -28.61
N GLU A 17 -27.98 -16.89 -28.94
CA GLU A 17 -27.67 -18.04 -28.10
C GLU A 17 -26.17 -18.37 -28.23
N GLY A 18 -25.37 -17.74 -27.38
CA GLY A 18 -23.98 -18.11 -27.11
C GLY A 18 -23.86 -19.16 -26.01
N ALA A 19 -24.04 -20.42 -26.41
CA ALA A 19 -23.67 -21.70 -25.80
C ALA A 19 -22.92 -21.71 -24.45
N GLY A 20 -23.38 -22.61 -23.57
CA GLY A 20 -22.90 -22.84 -22.22
C GLY A 20 -21.43 -23.22 -22.07
N GLY A 21 -20.91 -22.87 -20.90
CA GLY A 21 -19.63 -23.32 -20.36
C GLY A 21 -19.74 -23.38 -18.84
N ASP A 22 -19.89 -24.61 -18.34
CA ASP A 22 -19.69 -25.11 -16.97
C ASP A 22 -20.20 -24.25 -15.79
N GLU A 23 -21.39 -24.60 -15.31
CA GLU A 23 -21.78 -24.46 -13.91
C GLU A 23 -20.83 -25.34 -13.05
N GLU A 24 -19.66 -24.83 -12.70
CA GLU A 24 -19.05 -25.25 -11.43
C GLU A 24 -20.00 -24.75 -10.33
N GLU A 25 -20.60 -25.68 -9.58
CA GLU A 25 -21.33 -25.39 -8.35
C GLU A 25 -20.41 -24.60 -7.41
N GLY A 26 -20.39 -23.29 -7.57
CA GLY A 26 -19.65 -22.38 -6.73
C GLY A 26 -20.17 -22.55 -5.32
N GLU A 27 -19.25 -22.82 -4.39
CA GLU A 27 -19.56 -22.79 -2.96
C GLU A 27 -20.39 -21.55 -2.65
N PRO A 28 -21.38 -21.61 -1.75
CA PRO A 28 -22.24 -20.46 -1.46
C PRO A 28 -21.35 -19.30 -0.98
N HIS A 29 -21.11 -18.33 -1.87
CA HIS A 29 -20.36 -17.14 -1.55
C HIS A 29 -21.19 -16.34 -0.57
N PHE A 30 -20.57 -15.92 0.54
CA PHE A 30 -21.23 -15.05 1.49
C PHE A 30 -21.47 -13.69 0.83
N GLU A 31 -22.73 -13.37 0.55
CA GLU A 31 -23.14 -12.09 -0.01
C GLU A 31 -23.83 -11.26 1.09
N CYS A 32 -23.30 -10.07 1.36
CA CYS A 32 -23.82 -9.19 2.40
C CYS A 32 -24.70 -8.11 1.78
N ASP A 33 -25.92 -7.95 2.30
CA ASP A 33 -26.81 -6.87 1.91
C ASP A 33 -26.15 -5.50 2.13
N GLN A 34 -26.35 -4.56 1.20
CA GLN A 34 -25.69 -3.25 1.19
C GLN A 34 -25.87 -2.46 2.51
N GLN A 35 -26.97 -2.71 3.24
CA GLN A 35 -27.27 -2.07 4.53
C GLN A 35 -26.41 -2.60 5.68
N ASP A 36 -25.98 -3.86 5.62
CA ASP A 36 -25.22 -4.52 6.68
C ASP A 36 -23.71 -4.55 6.38
N LYS A 37 -23.31 -4.20 5.15
CA LYS A 37 -21.91 -4.22 4.70
C LYS A 37 -20.98 -3.45 5.63
N GLU A 38 -21.26 -2.19 5.96
CA GLU A 38 -20.41 -1.40 6.86
C GLU A 38 -20.29 -2.04 8.25
N HIS A 39 -21.39 -2.53 8.80
CA HIS A 39 -21.41 -3.13 10.14
C HIS A 39 -20.67 -4.47 10.18
N ILE A 40 -20.82 -5.32 9.16
CA ILE A 40 -20.07 -6.58 9.05
C ILE A 40 -18.58 -6.31 8.84
N HIS A 41 -18.21 -5.32 8.03
CA HIS A 41 -16.81 -4.94 7.84
C HIS A 41 -16.19 -4.42 9.15
N ASP A 42 -16.91 -3.57 9.89
CA ASP A 42 -16.47 -3.08 11.20
C ASP A 42 -16.37 -4.21 12.23
N MET A 43 -17.28 -5.19 12.19
CA MET A 43 -17.23 -6.37 13.06
C MET A 43 -16.04 -7.26 12.73
N LEU A 44 -15.80 -7.57 11.46
CA LEU A 44 -14.66 -8.36 11.01
C LEU A 44 -13.33 -7.66 11.33
N ALA A 45 -13.25 -6.35 11.09
CA ALA A 45 -12.09 -5.56 11.51
C ALA A 45 -11.88 -5.61 13.03
N ASN A 46 -12.94 -5.44 13.83
CA ASN A 46 -12.82 -5.53 15.28
C ASN A 46 -12.40 -6.94 15.76
N LEU A 47 -12.89 -8.01 15.14
CA LEU A 47 -12.50 -9.38 15.46
C LEU A 47 -11.04 -9.67 15.07
N TYR A 48 -10.61 -9.15 13.92
CA TYR A 48 -9.24 -9.26 13.45
C TYR A 48 -8.29 -8.52 14.40
N PHE A 49 -8.54 -7.25 14.70
CA PHE A 49 -7.57 -6.39 15.40
C PHE A 49 -7.65 -6.41 16.95
N ASN A 50 -8.74 -6.88 17.56
CA ASN A 50 -8.75 -7.17 19.01
C ASN A 50 -8.03 -8.49 19.35
N LYS A 51 -7.28 -9.05 18.40
CA LYS A 51 -6.59 -10.35 18.53
C LYS A 51 -7.55 -11.48 18.89
N VAL A 52 -8.80 -11.43 18.39
CA VAL A 52 -9.70 -12.59 18.48
C VAL A 52 -9.35 -13.57 17.34
N VAL A 53 -8.99 -13.06 16.16
CA VAL A 53 -8.56 -13.87 14.99
C VAL A 53 -7.04 -13.83 14.76
N LEU A 54 -6.36 -12.73 15.12
CA LEU A 54 -4.93 -12.52 14.88
C LEU A 54 -3.90 -12.76 16.02
N PRO A 55 -4.20 -13.36 17.18
CA PRO A 55 -3.21 -13.46 18.25
C PRO A 55 -1.98 -14.32 17.91
N GLN A 56 -1.97 -15.00 16.75
CA GLN A 56 -0.99 -16.03 16.39
C GLN A 56 -0.38 -15.88 14.98
N MET A 57 -0.61 -14.79 14.26
CA MET A 57 0.08 -14.60 12.97
C MET A 57 1.50 -14.11 13.23
N GLU A 58 2.46 -15.03 13.06
CA GLU A 58 3.87 -14.83 13.39
C GLU A 58 4.60 -13.99 12.33
N TYR A 59 4.10 -13.99 11.09
CA TYR A 59 4.75 -13.43 9.91
C TYR A 59 4.09 -12.13 9.44
N ILE A 60 4.90 -11.14 9.07
CA ILE A 60 4.42 -9.83 8.60
C ILE A 60 3.92 -9.96 7.15
N GLU A 61 4.53 -10.88 6.41
CA GLU A 61 4.27 -11.22 5.02
C GLU A 61 2.78 -11.53 4.79
N ASP A 62 2.15 -12.27 5.70
CA ASP A 62 0.71 -12.61 5.63
C ASP A 62 -0.19 -11.36 5.64
N PHE A 63 0.25 -10.26 6.27
CA PHE A 63 -0.48 -9.00 6.28
C PHE A 63 -0.34 -8.20 4.98
N VAL A 64 0.66 -8.50 4.16
CA VAL A 64 0.81 -7.87 2.83
C VAL A 64 -0.24 -8.42 1.89
N ASP A 65 -0.39 -9.74 1.83
CA ASP A 65 -1.43 -10.39 1.01
C ASP A 65 -2.82 -9.95 1.47
N PHE A 66 -3.04 -9.90 2.79
CA PHE A 66 -4.30 -9.40 3.34
C PHE A 66 -4.57 -7.91 3.04
N LEU A 67 -3.53 -7.08 2.95
CA LEU A 67 -3.66 -5.69 2.52
C LEU A 67 -4.06 -5.61 1.04
N ILE A 68 -3.47 -6.46 0.19
CA ILE A 68 -3.81 -6.55 -1.24
C ILE A 68 -5.28 -6.98 -1.40
N ASP A 69 -5.69 -8.04 -0.71
CA ASP A 69 -7.08 -8.52 -0.75
C ASP A 69 -8.07 -7.45 -0.28
N ALA A 70 -7.72 -6.72 0.79
CA ALA A 70 -8.54 -5.63 1.28
C ALA A 70 -8.67 -4.48 0.28
N GLU A 71 -7.63 -4.19 -0.51
CA GLU A 71 -7.72 -3.22 -1.61
C GLU A 71 -8.58 -3.75 -2.75
N LEU A 72 -8.29 -4.95 -3.25
CA LEU A 72 -8.95 -5.52 -4.43
C LEU A 72 -10.46 -5.72 -4.23
N ASN A 73 -10.90 -5.91 -2.98
CA ASN A 73 -12.30 -6.11 -2.62
C ASN A 73 -12.98 -4.84 -2.06
N ASP A 74 -12.36 -3.67 -2.20
CA ASP A 74 -12.90 -2.39 -1.70
C ASP A 74 -13.30 -2.44 -0.21
N LEU A 75 -12.39 -2.90 0.64
CA LEU A 75 -12.55 -3.02 2.10
C LEU A 75 -11.77 -1.91 2.84
N PRO A 76 -12.19 -0.63 2.78
CA PRO A 76 -11.38 0.50 3.23
C PRO A 76 -11.08 0.52 4.74
N VAL A 77 -12.02 0.03 5.57
CA VAL A 77 -11.81 -0.09 7.02
C VAL A 77 -10.70 -1.09 7.32
N LEU A 78 -10.72 -2.22 6.61
CA LEU A 78 -9.76 -3.29 6.76
C LEU A 78 -8.38 -2.85 6.26
N LYS A 79 -8.31 -2.29 5.05
CA LYS A 79 -7.09 -1.69 4.48
C LYS A 79 -6.43 -0.71 5.45
N ARG A 80 -7.20 0.23 6.01
CA ARG A 80 -6.69 1.23 6.97
C ARG A 80 -6.12 0.57 8.22
N ALA A 81 -6.74 -0.49 8.70
CA ALA A 81 -6.29 -1.18 9.89
C ALA A 81 -5.06 -2.07 9.62
N CYS A 82 -4.96 -2.70 8.45
CA CYS A 82 -3.76 -3.37 7.96
C CYS A 82 -2.59 -2.39 7.88
N GLU A 83 -2.80 -1.22 7.26
CA GLU A 83 -1.78 -0.16 7.17
C GLU A 83 -1.25 0.25 8.55
N ARG A 84 -2.15 0.45 9.53
CA ARG A 84 -1.78 0.80 10.90
C ARG A 84 -0.95 -0.30 11.56
N TYR A 85 -1.32 -1.55 11.35
CA TYR A 85 -0.55 -2.69 11.87
C TYR A 85 0.84 -2.76 11.25
N LEU A 86 0.93 -2.75 9.91
CA LEU A 86 2.21 -2.79 9.19
C LEU A 86 3.11 -1.61 9.58
N CYS A 87 2.56 -0.40 9.73
CA CYS A 87 3.30 0.76 10.24
C CYS A 87 3.76 0.56 11.69
N SER A 88 2.97 -0.10 12.55
CA SER A 88 3.40 -0.44 13.91
C SER A 88 4.57 -1.42 13.88
N GLU A 89 4.50 -2.47 13.06
CA GLU A 89 5.58 -3.46 12.92
C GLU A 89 6.86 -2.83 12.35
N LEU A 90 6.76 -1.95 11.33
CA LEU A 90 7.90 -1.19 10.79
C LEU A 90 8.59 -0.31 11.84
N ASN A 91 7.87 0.13 12.89
CA ASN A 91 8.45 0.92 13.98
C ASN A 91 9.10 0.05 15.08
N THR A 92 8.61 -1.16 15.30
CA THR A 92 8.98 -1.97 16.46
C THR A 92 9.95 -3.11 16.12
N LYS A 93 9.80 -3.74 14.95
CA LYS A 93 10.67 -4.82 14.49
C LYS A 93 11.89 -4.26 13.77
N LYS A 94 13.05 -4.75 14.17
CA LYS A 94 14.35 -4.33 13.62
C LYS A 94 14.84 -5.22 12.48
N ASP A 95 14.25 -6.40 12.32
CA ASP A 95 14.73 -7.45 11.42
C ASP A 95 13.65 -7.81 10.41
N ILE A 96 13.33 -6.84 9.55
CA ILE A 96 12.44 -7.02 8.39
C ILE A 96 13.35 -7.16 7.18
N SER A 97 13.14 -8.20 6.36
CA SER A 97 13.96 -8.44 5.17
C SER A 97 13.83 -7.31 4.15
N THR A 98 14.87 -7.11 3.36
CA THR A 98 14.88 -6.05 2.34
C THR A 98 13.88 -6.35 1.21
N CYS A 99 13.69 -7.62 0.84
CA CYS A 99 12.66 -8.04 -0.10
C CYS A 99 11.26 -7.62 0.38
N LEU A 100 10.91 -7.93 1.64
CA LEU A 100 9.63 -7.53 2.22
C LEU A 100 9.47 -6.00 2.31
N LEU A 101 10.53 -5.27 2.65
CA LEU A 101 10.46 -3.80 2.66
C LEU A 101 10.20 -3.22 1.27
N LEU A 102 10.76 -3.81 0.21
CA LEU A 102 10.49 -3.42 -1.17
C LEU A 102 9.05 -3.75 -1.57
N ASP A 103 8.53 -4.90 -1.16
CA ASP A 103 7.13 -5.27 -1.38
C ASP A 103 6.16 -4.29 -0.67
N LEU A 104 6.42 -3.99 0.61
CA LEU A 104 5.66 -2.99 1.36
C LEU A 104 5.75 -1.60 0.72
N LEU A 105 6.93 -1.20 0.23
CA LEU A 105 7.08 0.07 -0.48
C LEU A 105 6.26 0.08 -1.76
N PHE A 106 6.31 -0.98 -2.56
CA PHE A 106 5.52 -1.10 -3.78
C PHE A 106 4.02 -0.97 -3.50
N ASN A 107 3.50 -1.81 -2.60
CA ASN A 107 2.08 -1.78 -2.22
C ASN A 107 1.68 -0.40 -1.68
N SER A 108 2.53 0.24 -0.87
CA SER A 108 2.23 1.60 -0.37
C SER A 108 2.12 2.66 -1.47
N ILE A 109 2.83 2.48 -2.60
CA ILE A 109 2.74 3.38 -3.74
C ILE A 109 1.47 3.08 -4.53
N VAL A 110 1.22 1.82 -4.85
CA VAL A 110 0.05 1.38 -5.64
C VAL A 110 -1.25 1.74 -4.92
N PHE A 111 -1.33 1.47 -3.62
CA PHE A 111 -2.51 1.70 -2.80
C PHE A 111 -2.61 3.10 -2.20
N ASN A 112 -1.69 4.01 -2.58
CA ASN A 112 -1.64 5.39 -2.13
C ASN A 112 -1.65 5.55 -0.59
N GLN A 113 -0.72 4.86 0.08
CA GLN A 113 -0.53 4.85 1.54
C GLN A 113 0.71 5.68 1.94
N PRO A 114 0.57 7.00 2.11
CA PRO A 114 1.71 7.91 2.25
C PRO A 114 2.54 7.69 3.52
N VAL A 115 1.91 7.26 4.61
CA VAL A 115 2.61 7.03 5.88
C VAL A 115 3.51 5.80 5.75
N MET A 116 2.94 4.68 5.31
CA MET A 116 3.69 3.44 5.08
C MET A 116 4.81 3.66 4.06
N LYS A 117 4.55 4.36 2.95
CA LYS A 117 5.54 4.73 1.94
C LYS A 117 6.73 5.49 2.52
N SER A 118 6.45 6.50 3.37
CA SER A 118 7.50 7.31 3.99
C SER A 118 8.37 6.48 4.92
N MET A 119 7.75 5.59 5.71
CA MET A 119 8.44 4.72 6.66
C MET A 119 9.33 3.71 5.94
N THR A 120 8.81 3.00 4.94
CA THR A 120 9.56 2.02 4.15
C THR A 120 10.70 2.68 3.38
N LEU A 121 10.46 3.83 2.73
CA LEU A 121 11.53 4.60 2.08
C LEU A 121 12.63 5.02 3.06
N SER A 122 12.25 5.47 4.27
CA SER A 122 13.22 5.87 5.28
C SER A 122 14.12 4.69 5.69
N GLU A 123 13.55 3.51 5.84
CA GLU A 123 14.31 2.30 6.19
C GLU A 123 15.21 1.83 5.03
N LEU A 124 14.64 1.68 3.83
CA LEU A 124 15.37 1.28 2.61
C LEU A 124 16.48 2.26 2.24
N SER A 125 16.32 3.55 2.54
CA SER A 125 17.36 4.56 2.30
C SER A 125 18.66 4.29 3.05
N ASN A 126 18.58 3.60 4.19
CA ASN A 126 19.75 3.21 4.99
C ASN A 126 20.39 1.90 4.46
N ARG A 127 19.67 1.17 3.60
CA ARG A 127 20.04 -0.17 3.08
C ARG A 127 20.47 -0.18 1.62
N THR A 128 20.60 0.99 0.99
CA THR A 128 20.98 1.07 -0.44
C THR A 128 22.31 0.41 -0.84
N HIS A 129 23.15 0.06 0.13
CA HIS A 129 24.37 -0.72 -0.10
C HIS A 129 24.07 -2.18 -0.52
N GLU A 130 22.86 -2.68 -0.24
CA GLU A 130 22.37 -3.99 -0.66
C GLU A 130 22.00 -4.03 -2.16
N PHE A 131 21.84 -2.87 -2.80
CA PHE A 131 21.44 -2.73 -4.21
C PHE A 131 22.61 -2.53 -5.18
N VAL A 132 23.84 -2.82 -4.76
CA VAL A 132 25.04 -2.56 -5.59
C VAL A 132 25.12 -3.50 -6.79
N ASP A 133 24.72 -4.76 -6.61
CA ASP A 133 24.66 -5.78 -7.66
C ASP A 133 23.19 -6.12 -7.98
N LEU A 134 22.55 -5.23 -8.74
CA LEU A 134 21.15 -5.38 -9.15
C LEU A 134 20.93 -6.65 -9.97
N ASP A 135 21.85 -6.97 -10.89
CA ASP A 135 21.74 -8.15 -11.75
C ASP A 135 21.82 -9.45 -10.94
N GLY A 136 22.67 -9.49 -9.91
CA GLY A 136 22.74 -10.61 -8.96
C GLY A 136 21.53 -10.66 -8.02
N LEU A 137 20.99 -9.51 -7.61
CA LEU A 137 19.80 -9.43 -6.76
C LEU A 137 18.56 -9.99 -7.49
N LEU A 138 18.37 -9.61 -8.75
CA LEU A 138 17.27 -10.06 -9.60
C LEU A 138 17.37 -11.53 -10.05
N GLN A 139 18.42 -12.25 -9.65
CA GLN A 139 18.53 -13.70 -9.84
C GLN A 139 18.09 -14.51 -8.63
N GLN A 140 17.85 -13.86 -7.48
CA GLN A 140 17.40 -14.52 -6.27
C GLN A 140 15.89 -14.74 -6.33
N ASP A 141 15.45 -15.94 -5.97
CA ASP A 141 14.05 -16.38 -6.12
C ASP A 141 13.04 -15.39 -5.52
N GLU A 142 13.31 -14.87 -4.31
CA GLU A 142 12.43 -13.92 -3.63
C GLU A 142 12.25 -12.59 -4.40
N PHE A 143 13.31 -12.09 -5.04
CA PHE A 143 13.28 -10.83 -5.80
C PHE A 143 12.69 -11.04 -7.19
N VAL A 144 12.91 -12.22 -7.80
CA VAL A 144 12.26 -12.63 -9.06
C VAL A 144 10.75 -12.70 -8.87
N ASP A 145 10.28 -13.32 -7.80
CA ASP A 145 8.85 -13.46 -7.54
C ASP A 145 8.21 -12.12 -7.16
N LEU A 146 8.94 -11.28 -6.42
CA LEU A 146 8.54 -9.91 -6.16
C LEU A 146 8.40 -9.09 -7.46
N ASP A 147 9.38 -9.15 -8.37
CA ASP A 147 9.34 -8.41 -9.65
C ASP A 147 8.14 -8.84 -10.51
N LYS A 148 7.87 -10.16 -10.61
CA LYS A 148 6.67 -10.68 -11.27
C LYS A 148 5.39 -10.13 -10.64
N ARG A 149 5.31 -10.11 -9.31
CA ARG A 149 4.15 -9.57 -8.57
C ARG A 149 3.93 -8.10 -8.89
N MET A 150 4.99 -7.29 -8.94
CA MET A 150 4.90 -5.87 -9.30
C MET A 150 4.39 -5.65 -10.72
N HIS A 151 4.85 -6.48 -11.65
CA HIS A 151 4.42 -6.40 -13.03
C HIS A 151 2.93 -6.75 -13.17
N ASN A 152 2.50 -7.83 -12.53
CA ASN A 152 1.11 -8.28 -12.57
C ASN A 152 0.14 -7.29 -11.90
N LEU A 153 0.53 -6.67 -10.79
CA LEU A 153 -0.38 -5.81 -10.02
C LEU A 153 -0.49 -4.39 -10.59
N ALA A 154 0.59 -3.84 -11.16
CA ALA A 154 0.61 -2.42 -11.55
C ALA A 154 1.46 -2.08 -12.79
N ASP A 155 1.90 -3.07 -13.59
CA ASP A 155 2.81 -2.88 -14.74
C ASP A 155 4.08 -2.10 -14.37
N ARG A 156 4.64 -2.41 -13.20
CA ARG A 156 5.90 -1.84 -12.70
C ARG A 156 6.93 -2.93 -12.52
N ASN A 157 8.20 -2.54 -12.37
CA ASN A 157 9.29 -3.46 -12.09
C ASN A 157 10.08 -3.03 -10.85
N LEU A 158 10.79 -4.00 -10.29
CA LEU A 158 11.58 -3.85 -9.08
C LEU A 158 12.76 -2.88 -9.27
N THR A 159 13.34 -2.84 -10.47
CA THR A 159 14.45 -1.94 -10.81
C THR A 159 14.04 -0.47 -10.63
N GLU A 160 12.89 -0.05 -11.15
CA GLU A 160 12.34 1.30 -10.98
C GLU A 160 12.09 1.64 -9.51
N LEU A 161 11.70 0.65 -8.70
CA LEU A 161 11.47 0.86 -7.28
C LEU A 161 12.78 1.09 -6.54
N ILE A 162 13.81 0.30 -6.84
CA ILE A 162 15.13 0.44 -6.23
C ILE A 162 15.76 1.79 -6.62
N GLU A 163 15.61 2.21 -7.88
CA GLU A 163 16.04 3.55 -8.31
C GLU A 163 15.38 4.67 -7.48
N GLN A 164 14.08 4.54 -7.16
CA GLN A 164 13.40 5.48 -6.27
C GLN A 164 14.02 5.49 -4.86
N CYS A 165 14.39 4.34 -4.30
CA CYS A 165 15.08 4.25 -3.01
C CYS A 165 16.43 4.97 -3.02
N ILE A 166 17.24 4.76 -4.07
CA ILE A 166 18.54 5.40 -4.26
C ILE A 166 18.38 6.92 -4.40
N ASN A 167 17.44 7.36 -5.24
CA ASN A 167 17.14 8.78 -5.43
C ASN A 167 16.68 9.44 -4.12
N PHE A 168 15.82 8.77 -3.36
CA PHE A 168 15.35 9.27 -2.07
C PHE A 168 16.49 9.41 -1.05
N ARG A 169 17.41 8.43 -0.97
CA ARG A 169 18.62 8.54 -0.14
C ARG A 169 19.44 9.78 -0.51
N ASP A 170 19.69 10.00 -1.79
CA ASP A 170 20.51 11.12 -2.25
C ASP A 170 19.86 12.46 -1.95
N GLN A 171 18.53 12.55 -2.11
CA GLN A 171 17.76 13.72 -1.69
C GLN A 171 17.85 13.95 -0.17
N LYS A 172 17.65 12.91 0.64
CA LYS A 172 17.78 12.95 2.11
C LYS A 172 19.18 13.42 2.54
N ALA A 173 20.23 12.99 1.85
CA ALA A 173 21.61 13.42 2.10
C ALA A 173 21.82 14.92 1.77
N ARG A 174 21.27 15.40 0.65
CA ARG A 174 21.36 16.82 0.26
C ARG A 174 20.66 17.75 1.26
N VAL A 175 19.49 17.35 1.78
CA VAL A 175 18.75 18.15 2.78
C VAL A 175 19.52 18.27 4.09
N ARG A 176 20.23 17.20 4.52
CA ARG A 176 21.09 17.25 5.72
C ARG A 176 22.28 18.21 5.60
N ILE A 177 22.71 18.54 4.38
CA ILE A 177 23.86 19.41 4.11
C ILE A 177 23.45 20.89 4.06
N LEU A 178 22.15 21.21 3.98
CA LEU A 178 21.71 22.59 4.12
C LEU A 178 22.01 23.04 5.56
N PRO A 179 22.84 24.07 5.77
CA PRO A 179 23.11 24.55 7.12
C PRO A 179 21.78 24.95 7.73
N VAL A 180 21.44 24.33 8.87
CA VAL A 180 20.45 24.89 9.78
C VAL A 180 20.95 26.31 10.01
N ARG A 181 20.22 27.33 9.52
CA ARG A 181 20.52 28.70 9.88
C ARG A 181 20.50 28.72 11.40
N GLN A 182 21.68 28.80 12.02
CA GLN A 182 21.78 29.31 13.37
C GLN A 182 21.26 30.73 13.24
N GLU A 183 19.97 30.90 13.52
CA GLU A 183 19.46 32.22 13.86
C GLU A 183 20.22 32.61 15.12
N GLU A 184 21.32 33.34 14.95
CA GLU A 184 21.89 34.12 16.03
C GLU A 184 20.76 35.03 16.50
N ASN A 185 20.19 34.72 17.66
CA ASN A 185 19.21 35.57 18.30
C ASN A 185 19.86 36.95 18.48
N PRO A 186 19.34 38.02 17.84
CA PRO A 186 19.92 39.36 17.95
C PRO A 186 19.74 39.98 19.36
N PHE A 187 19.24 39.21 20.32
CA PHE A 187 18.98 39.61 21.70
C PHE A 187 20.00 39.07 22.72
N ASP A 188 20.96 38.23 22.32
CA ASP A 188 21.98 37.70 23.25
C ASP A 188 23.14 38.67 23.55
N THR A 189 23.19 39.84 22.90
CA THR A 189 24.20 40.88 23.18
C THR A 189 23.68 42.00 24.09
N GLN A 190 23.04 41.68 25.20
CA GLN A 190 22.87 42.64 26.30
C GLN A 190 22.88 41.90 27.63
N PHE A 191 24.04 41.79 28.26
CA PHE A 191 24.30 41.91 29.70
C PHE A 191 25.71 41.38 30.01
N SER A 192 26.74 42.19 29.71
CA SER A 192 27.97 42.14 30.49
C SER A 192 28.10 43.49 31.17
N ALA A 193 27.52 43.59 32.36
CA ALA A 193 27.79 44.67 33.28
C ALA A 193 29.29 44.69 33.59
N LYS A 194 29.82 45.91 33.66
CA LYS A 194 31.18 46.26 34.05
C LYS A 194 31.57 45.58 35.36
N ASP A 195 32.76 44.99 35.38
CA ASP A 195 33.58 44.92 36.57
C ASP A 195 35.06 45.09 36.17
N PHE A 196 35.66 46.14 36.78
CA PHE A 196 37.05 46.64 36.76
C PHE A 196 37.56 47.41 35.54
#